data_AF-A0A931L7U5-F1
#
_entry.id   AF-A0A931L7U5-F1
#
_cell.length_a   1.000
_cell.length_b   1.000
_cell.length_c   1.000
_cell.angle_alpha   90.00
_cell.angle_beta   90.00
_cell.angle_gamma   90.00
#
_symmetry.space_group_name_H-M   'P 1'
#
loop_
_entity.id
_entity.type
_entity.pdbx_description
1 polymer ?
#
loop_
_entity_poly.entity_id
_entity_poly.type
_entity_poly.pdbx_seq_one_letter_code
_entity_poly.pdbx_strand_id
1 'polypeptide(L)'
;MTKRNTAKFFGPALMLGFIVFLTPLSSGLAQDRPAAVSTVSLVENADRTASTYGRQHPGIAVAVFLGTESSVTSDQIKTILTREFVQAGVDDPITFFFDQNDVAGTGVAYYYAGYVDGPFNLKDARPQAIKTAEDYIFRKSRNLLSYSASGQ
;
A
#
# COMPACT_ATOMS: atom_id res chain seq x y z
N MET A 1 41.03 13.50 45.88
CA MET A 1 41.36 14.92 45.62
C MET A 1 40.58 15.35 44.37
N THR A 2 39.75 16.40 44.38
CA THR A 2 40.09 17.84 44.16
C THR A 2 40.68 18.07 42.75
N LYS A 3 40.19 18.97 41.88
CA LYS A 3 39.47 20.26 42.08
C LYS A 3 38.22 20.47 41.19
N ARG A 4 37.42 21.48 41.54
CA ARG A 4 36.39 22.14 40.70
C ARG A 4 36.93 23.49 40.19
N ASN A 5 36.46 23.95 39.04
CA ASN A 5 36.46 25.35 38.55
C ASN A 5 35.15 25.54 37.74
N THR A 6 34.24 26.51 37.89
CA THR A 6 34.07 27.68 38.79
C THR A 6 34.56 29.06 38.31
N ALA A 7 33.84 29.65 37.35
CA ALA A 7 33.47 31.08 37.21
C ALA A 7 32.22 31.11 36.29
N LYS A 8 31.08 31.81 36.47
CA LYS A 8 30.58 32.96 37.28
C LYS A 8 30.94 34.38 36.81
N PHE A 9 29.93 35.28 36.94
CA PHE A 9 29.87 36.73 36.66
C PHE A 9 29.75 37.13 35.16
N PHE A 10 28.87 38.07 34.75
CA PHE A 10 27.67 38.70 35.36
C PHE A 10 26.78 39.36 34.25
N GLY A 11 25.56 39.85 34.59
CA GLY A 11 24.65 40.60 33.68
C GLY A 11 24.89 42.12 33.66
N PRO A 12 23.91 43.02 33.34
CA PRO A 12 22.47 42.86 33.03
C PRO A 12 22.20 43.06 31.50
N ALA A 13 21.09 43.55 30.90
CA ALA A 13 19.77 44.11 31.30
C ALA A 13 18.72 43.83 30.17
N LEU A 14 17.41 43.64 30.39
CA LEU A 14 16.30 44.55 30.77
C LEU A 14 15.75 45.45 29.63
N MET A 15 14.64 45.01 29.01
CA MET A 15 13.46 45.77 28.53
C MET A 15 12.39 44.71 28.13
N LEU A 16 11.28 44.52 28.85
CA LEU A 16 10.02 45.28 28.78
C LEU A 16 9.44 45.42 27.37
N GLY A 17 8.44 44.59 27.05
CA GLY A 17 7.72 44.55 25.77
C GLY A 17 6.45 43.72 25.87
N PHE A 18 5.44 44.24 26.58
CA PHE A 18 4.18 43.53 26.84
C PHE A 18 3.20 43.74 25.68
N ILE A 19 3.11 42.77 24.75
CA ILE A 19 2.21 42.84 23.59
C ILE A 19 1.04 41.88 23.79
N VAL A 20 -0.13 42.41 24.11
CA VAL A 20 -1.40 41.66 24.09
C VAL A 20 -1.92 41.65 22.66
N PHE A 21 -1.73 40.54 21.95
CA PHE A 21 -2.43 40.28 20.70
C PHE A 21 -3.81 39.68 20.97
N LEU A 22 -4.86 40.47 20.71
CA LEU A 22 -6.23 40.01 20.62
C LEU A 22 -6.52 39.59 19.16
N THR A 23 -6.95 38.35 18.91
CA THR A 23 -7.63 37.83 17.67
C THR A 23 -7.61 36.28 17.70
N PRO A 24 -8.47 35.58 16.93
CA PRO A 24 -9.91 35.47 17.18
C PRO A 24 -10.34 34.00 17.43
N LEU A 25 -11.61 33.76 17.80
CA LEU A 25 -12.18 32.41 17.69
C LEU A 25 -12.44 32.09 16.20
N SER A 26 -11.58 31.27 15.59
CA SER A 26 -11.81 30.72 14.25
C SER A 26 -12.69 29.46 14.32
N SER A 27 -14.01 29.67 14.35
CA SER A 27 -14.98 28.58 14.22
C SER A 27 -14.94 27.96 12.82
N GLY A 28 -14.82 26.62 12.77
CA GLY A 28 -15.31 25.78 11.67
C GLY A 28 -14.76 26.06 10.26
N LEU A 29 -13.71 25.34 9.88
CA LEU A 29 -13.60 24.80 8.53
C LEU A 29 -13.65 23.28 8.62
N ALA A 30 -14.52 22.66 7.81
CA ALA A 30 -14.44 21.22 7.60
C ALA A 30 -13.06 20.93 6.99
N GLN A 31 -12.34 19.94 7.52
CA GLN A 31 -11.08 19.51 6.95
C GLN A 31 -11.37 18.76 5.65
N ASP A 32 -11.53 19.52 4.57
CA ASP A 32 -11.62 19.02 3.21
C ASP A 32 -10.35 18.23 2.91
N ARG A 33 -10.44 16.89 3.04
CA ARG A 33 -9.31 16.01 2.83
C ARG A 33 -9.04 16.03 1.33
N PRO A 34 -7.88 16.50 0.86
CA PRO A 34 -7.56 16.41 -0.56
C PRO A 34 -7.67 14.94 -0.95
N ALA A 35 -8.56 14.66 -1.90
CA ALA A 35 -8.75 13.31 -2.40
C ALA A 35 -7.37 12.77 -2.84
N ALA A 36 -6.98 11.62 -2.30
CA ALA A 36 -5.64 11.10 -2.48
C ALA A 36 -5.48 10.58 -3.92
N VAL A 37 -5.10 11.49 -4.83
CA VAL A 37 -4.82 11.22 -6.25
C VAL A 37 -3.68 10.21 -6.34
N SER A 38 -4.05 8.94 -6.32
CA SER A 38 -3.12 7.82 -6.25
C SER A 38 -2.43 7.69 -7.61
N THR A 39 -1.11 7.73 -7.64
CA THR A 39 -0.32 7.98 -8.87
C THR A 39 -0.16 6.73 -9.74
N VAL A 40 -1.16 5.84 -9.72
CA VAL A 40 -1.08 4.49 -10.28
C VAL A 40 -1.78 4.44 -11.63
N SER A 41 -1.11 3.87 -12.64
CA SER A 41 -1.74 3.67 -13.95
C SER A 41 -2.91 2.70 -13.81
N LEU A 42 -4.11 3.19 -14.14
CA LEU A 42 -5.23 2.31 -14.44
C LEU A 42 -4.98 1.57 -15.77
N VAL A 43 -5.71 0.49 -15.95
CA VAL A 43 -5.59 -0.47 -17.04
C VAL A 43 -7.01 -0.87 -17.45
N GLU A 44 -7.26 -1.10 -18.75
CA GLU A 44 -8.62 -1.34 -19.29
C GLU A 44 -9.31 -2.57 -18.70
N ASN A 45 -8.54 -3.54 -18.20
CA ASN A 45 -9.08 -4.73 -17.54
C ASN A 45 -8.03 -5.36 -16.61
N ALA A 46 -8.13 -5.14 -15.29
CA ALA A 46 -7.09 -5.62 -14.37
C ALA A 46 -7.01 -7.15 -14.29
N ASP A 47 -8.15 -7.87 -14.40
CA ASP A 47 -8.19 -9.35 -14.42
C ASP A 47 -7.31 -9.87 -15.57
N ARG A 48 -7.64 -9.46 -16.80
CA ARG A 48 -6.96 -9.94 -18.00
C ARG A 48 -5.48 -9.58 -18.00
N THR A 49 -5.12 -8.36 -17.59
CA THR A 49 -3.71 -7.95 -17.52
C THR A 49 -2.94 -8.74 -16.47
N ALA A 50 -3.47 -8.91 -15.25
CA ALA A 50 -2.83 -9.71 -14.20
C ALA A 50 -2.74 -11.21 -14.58
N SER A 51 -3.81 -11.75 -15.15
CA SER A 51 -3.92 -13.12 -15.64
C SER A 51 -2.93 -13.42 -16.77
N THR A 52 -2.73 -12.49 -17.72
CA THR A 52 -1.68 -12.61 -18.75
C THR A 52 -0.28 -12.47 -18.14
N TYR A 53 -0.04 -11.44 -17.33
CA TYR A 53 1.28 -11.18 -16.74
C TYR A 53 1.76 -12.34 -15.86
N GLY A 54 0.90 -12.84 -14.97
CA GLY A 54 1.20 -13.94 -14.05
C GLY A 54 1.43 -15.29 -14.73
N ARG A 55 0.97 -15.48 -15.98
CA ARG A 55 1.37 -16.65 -16.80
C ARG A 55 2.79 -16.53 -17.35
N GLN A 56 3.31 -15.32 -17.52
CA GLN A 56 4.55 -15.03 -18.24
C GLN A 56 5.74 -14.68 -17.32
N HIS A 57 5.48 -14.20 -16.10
CA HIS A 57 6.50 -13.66 -15.19
C HIS A 57 6.46 -14.36 -13.82
N PRO A 58 7.62 -14.61 -13.18
CA PRO A 58 7.68 -15.13 -11.82
C PRO A 58 7.10 -14.14 -10.80
N GLY A 59 6.69 -14.67 -9.64
CA GLY A 59 5.99 -13.93 -8.61
C GLY A 59 4.48 -13.93 -8.77
N ILE A 60 3.83 -12.92 -8.18
CA ILE A 60 2.37 -12.85 -8.05
C ILE A 60 1.86 -11.55 -8.69
N ALA A 61 0.95 -11.69 -9.65
CA ALA A 61 0.18 -10.59 -10.19
C ALA A 61 -1.08 -10.36 -9.35
N VAL A 62 -1.43 -9.11 -9.09
CA VAL A 62 -2.60 -8.71 -8.30
C VAL A 62 -3.48 -7.82 -9.17
N ALA A 63 -4.69 -8.28 -9.51
CA ALA A 63 -5.73 -7.41 -10.02
C ALA A 63 -6.44 -6.73 -8.86
N VAL A 64 -6.67 -5.42 -8.97
CA VAL A 64 -7.45 -4.63 -8.01
C VAL A 64 -8.54 -3.89 -8.77
N PHE A 65 -9.78 -4.28 -8.48
CA PHE A 65 -10.99 -3.68 -9.03
C PHE A 65 -11.45 -2.61 -8.04
N LEU A 66 -11.01 -1.37 -8.23
CA LEU A 66 -11.37 -0.25 -7.37
C LEU A 66 -12.87 0.00 -7.48
N GLY A 67 -13.56 -0.01 -6.34
CA GLY A 67 -14.98 0.31 -6.27
C GLY A 67 -15.23 1.81 -6.06
N THR A 68 -16.39 2.28 -6.46
CA THR A 68 -16.77 3.72 -6.43
C THR A 68 -16.82 4.31 -5.01
N GLU A 69 -16.94 3.49 -3.97
CA GLU A 69 -16.99 3.92 -2.56
C GLU A 69 -15.71 3.60 -1.76
N SER A 70 -14.58 3.33 -2.43
CA SER A 70 -13.33 2.98 -1.72
C SER A 70 -12.76 4.12 -0.89
N SER A 71 -12.80 3.96 0.43
CA SER A 71 -12.06 4.80 1.38
C SER A 71 -10.57 4.42 1.52
N VAL A 72 -10.12 3.36 0.82
CA VAL A 72 -8.73 2.87 0.82
C VAL A 72 -8.09 3.17 -0.55
N THR A 73 -6.94 3.84 -0.53
CA THR A 73 -6.20 4.23 -1.75
C THR A 73 -5.49 3.03 -2.39
N SER A 74 -5.23 3.08 -3.70
CA SER A 74 -4.47 2.02 -4.37
C SER A 74 -3.04 1.87 -3.84
N ASP A 75 -2.41 2.95 -3.39
CA ASP A 75 -1.11 2.92 -2.71
C ASP A 75 -1.17 2.23 -1.33
N GLN A 76 -2.27 2.40 -0.57
CA GLN A 76 -2.49 1.65 0.68
C GLN A 76 -2.74 0.16 0.40
N ILE A 77 -3.56 -0.18 -0.61
CA ILE A 77 -3.82 -1.57 -1.03
C ILE A 77 -2.49 -2.25 -1.41
N LYS A 78 -1.69 -1.59 -2.26
CA LYS A 78 -0.36 -2.05 -2.68
C LYS A 78 0.56 -2.26 -1.47
N THR A 79 0.72 -1.24 -0.63
CA THR A 79 1.62 -1.29 0.53
C THR A 79 1.25 -2.41 1.51
N ILE A 80 -0.05 -2.56 1.80
CA ILE A 80 -0.54 -3.59 2.73
C ILE A 80 -0.36 -4.99 2.12
N LEU A 81 -0.83 -5.23 0.89
CA LEU A 81 -0.78 -6.57 0.32
C LEU A 81 0.66 -7.02 -0.01
N THR A 82 1.54 -6.12 -0.50
CA THR A 82 2.97 -6.43 -0.62
C THR A 82 3.56 -6.85 0.72
N ARG A 83 3.18 -6.18 1.81
CA ARG A 83 3.61 -6.57 3.16
C ARG A 83 3.09 -7.95 3.56
N GLU A 84 1.82 -8.28 3.32
CA GLU A 84 1.30 -9.63 3.64
C GLU A 84 2.07 -10.72 2.88
N PHE A 85 2.28 -10.57 1.57
CA PHE A 85 3.03 -11.53 0.75
C PHE A 85 4.49 -11.70 1.23
N VAL A 86 5.19 -10.60 1.52
CA VAL A 86 6.58 -10.64 2.03
C VAL A 86 6.64 -11.23 3.44
N GLN A 87 5.67 -10.93 4.32
CA GLN A 87 5.62 -11.53 5.66
C GLN A 87 5.24 -13.02 5.65
N ALA A 88 4.53 -13.50 4.62
CA ALA A 88 4.29 -14.92 4.38
C ALA A 88 5.49 -15.64 3.70
N GLY A 89 6.54 -14.90 3.30
CA GLY A 89 7.78 -15.46 2.76
C GLY A 89 7.92 -15.44 1.24
N VAL A 90 7.10 -14.67 0.52
CA VAL A 90 7.29 -14.48 -0.93
C VAL A 90 8.46 -13.53 -1.19
N ASP A 91 9.47 -14.05 -1.88
CA ASP A 91 10.70 -13.39 -2.32
C ASP A 91 10.64 -12.83 -3.75
N ASP A 92 9.71 -13.33 -4.56
CA ASP A 92 9.49 -12.92 -5.96
C ASP A 92 8.67 -11.62 -6.08
N PRO A 93 8.66 -10.95 -7.26
CA PRO A 93 7.94 -9.70 -7.46
C PRO A 93 6.42 -9.79 -7.24
N ILE A 94 5.86 -8.79 -6.55
CA ILE A 94 4.39 -8.59 -6.44
C ILE A 94 4.00 -7.42 -7.37
N THR A 95 3.32 -7.73 -8.47
CA THR A 95 2.99 -6.76 -9.53
C THR A 95 1.49 -6.44 -9.51
N PHE A 96 1.12 -5.17 -9.35
CA PHE A 96 -0.28 -4.75 -9.20
C PHE A 96 -0.81 -4.08 -10.47
N PHE A 97 -2.03 -4.45 -10.84
CA PHE A 97 -2.81 -3.88 -11.94
C PHE A 97 -4.13 -3.35 -11.37
N PHE A 98 -4.45 -2.10 -11.68
CA PHE A 98 -5.62 -1.41 -11.13
C PHE A 98 -6.60 -1.05 -12.25
N ASP A 99 -7.88 -1.17 -11.93
CA ASP A 99 -9.00 -0.98 -12.85
C ASP A 99 -10.14 -0.36 -12.03
N GLN A 100 -10.95 0.50 -12.65
CA GLN A 100 -12.04 1.23 -11.98
C GLN A 100 -13.37 0.57 -12.35
N ASN A 101 -14.00 -0.06 -11.37
CA ASN A 101 -15.28 -0.74 -11.54
C ASN A 101 -16.43 0.19 -11.12
N ASP A 102 -17.59 0.02 -11.76
CA ASP A 102 -18.81 0.82 -11.52
C ASP A 102 -19.60 0.37 -10.27
N VAL A 103 -19.08 -0.60 -9.52
CA VAL A 103 -19.69 -1.12 -8.28
C VAL A 103 -19.08 -0.45 -7.03
N ALA A 104 -19.85 -0.33 -5.95
CA ALA A 104 -19.37 0.30 -4.70
C ALA A 104 -18.17 -0.41 -4.05
N GLY A 105 -18.18 -1.75 -4.06
CA GLY A 105 -17.18 -2.57 -3.35
C GLY A 105 -15.88 -2.75 -4.13
N THR A 106 -14.74 -2.50 -3.47
CA THR A 106 -13.42 -2.85 -4.04
C THR A 106 -13.15 -4.35 -3.92
N GLY A 107 -12.71 -4.96 -5.03
CA GLY A 107 -12.29 -6.35 -5.12
C GLY A 107 -10.81 -6.52 -5.42
N VAL A 108 -10.26 -7.69 -5.12
CA VAL A 108 -8.90 -8.11 -5.50
C VAL A 108 -8.90 -9.56 -6.01
N ALA A 109 -7.98 -9.90 -6.91
CA ALA A 109 -7.71 -11.27 -7.33
C ALA A 109 -6.20 -11.46 -7.55
N TYR A 110 -5.72 -12.68 -7.38
CA TYR A 110 -4.29 -13.00 -7.38
C TYR A 110 -3.99 -14.07 -8.44
N TYR A 111 -2.92 -13.89 -9.22
CA TYR A 111 -2.59 -14.76 -10.36
C TYR A 111 -1.09 -15.06 -10.41
N TYR A 112 -0.74 -16.32 -10.68
CA TYR A 112 0.65 -16.76 -10.81
C TYR A 112 0.68 -18.08 -11.60
N ALA A 113 1.66 -18.29 -12.49
CA ALA A 113 1.84 -19.52 -13.27
C ALA A 113 0.55 -20.11 -13.91
N GLY A 114 -0.40 -19.25 -14.28
CA GLY A 114 -1.71 -19.64 -14.82
C GLY A 114 -2.79 -20.03 -13.80
N TYR A 115 -2.46 -20.10 -12.51
CA TYR A 115 -3.42 -20.17 -11.40
C TYR A 115 -4.07 -18.81 -11.14
N VAL A 116 -5.26 -18.83 -10.53
CA VAL A 116 -5.99 -17.66 -10.04
C VAL A 116 -6.61 -17.98 -8.68
N ASP A 117 -6.65 -16.98 -7.80
CA ASP A 117 -7.29 -17.04 -6.49
C ASP A 117 -8.14 -15.77 -6.27
N GLY A 118 -9.40 -15.94 -5.89
CA GLY A 118 -10.42 -14.87 -5.84
C GLY A 118 -11.39 -14.86 -7.05
N PRO A 119 -12.07 -13.74 -7.33
CA PRO A 119 -11.95 -12.45 -6.65
C PRO A 119 -12.50 -12.45 -5.20
N PHE A 120 -11.91 -11.61 -4.37
CA PHE A 120 -12.26 -11.39 -2.96
C PHE A 120 -12.62 -9.93 -2.72
N ASN A 121 -13.48 -9.65 -1.73
CA ASN A 121 -13.70 -8.28 -1.27
C ASN A 121 -12.42 -7.74 -0.58
N LEU A 122 -12.17 -6.44 -0.65
CA LEU A 122 -10.99 -5.82 -0.02
C LEU A 122 -10.88 -6.10 1.49
N LYS A 123 -12.00 -6.25 2.21
CA LYS A 123 -12.02 -6.65 3.64
C LYS A 123 -11.39 -8.03 3.89
N ASP A 124 -11.52 -8.94 2.92
CA ASP A 124 -11.07 -10.33 2.97
C ASP A 124 -9.68 -10.50 2.33
N ALA A 125 -9.19 -9.49 1.61
CA ALA A 125 -7.96 -9.53 0.81
C ALA A 125 -6.73 -10.01 1.58
N ARG A 126 -6.48 -9.47 2.78
CA ARG A 126 -5.28 -9.74 3.59
C ARG A 126 -5.13 -11.22 4.00
N PRO A 127 -6.10 -11.85 4.69
CA PRO A 127 -5.99 -13.27 5.04
C PRO A 127 -6.02 -14.21 3.83
N GLN A 128 -6.54 -13.79 2.68
CA GLN A 128 -6.46 -14.58 1.45
C GLN A 128 -5.07 -14.48 0.81
N ALA A 129 -4.47 -13.29 0.74
CA ALA A 129 -3.10 -13.09 0.22
C ALA A 129 -2.07 -13.99 0.92
N ILE A 130 -2.21 -14.20 2.23
CA ILE A 130 -1.36 -15.13 3.01
C ILE A 130 -1.53 -16.57 2.52
N LYS A 131 -2.76 -17.05 2.28
CA LYS A 131 -3.00 -18.41 1.74
C LYS A 131 -2.52 -18.56 0.30
N THR A 132 -2.71 -17.53 -0.51
CA THR A 132 -2.19 -17.49 -1.89
C THR A 132 -0.66 -17.56 -1.87
N ALA A 133 0.00 -16.90 -0.90
CA ALA A 133 1.44 -17.02 -0.67
C ALA A 133 1.85 -18.44 -0.26
N GLU A 134 1.13 -19.06 0.67
CA GLU A 134 1.38 -20.44 1.13
C GLU A 134 1.30 -21.44 -0.04
N ASP A 135 0.26 -21.38 -0.88
CA ASP A 135 0.12 -22.23 -2.06
C ASP A 135 1.14 -21.89 -3.16
N TYR A 136 1.48 -20.61 -3.36
CA TYR A 136 2.57 -20.18 -4.25
C TYR A 136 3.93 -20.76 -3.84
N ILE A 137 4.30 -20.62 -2.57
CA ILE A 137 5.57 -21.13 -2.00
C ILE A 137 5.58 -22.66 -2.02
N PHE A 138 4.45 -23.31 -1.73
CA PHE A 138 4.31 -24.77 -1.89
C PHE A 138 4.56 -25.20 -3.34
N ARG A 139 3.92 -24.57 -4.32
CA ARG A 139 4.12 -24.90 -5.75
C ARG A 139 5.54 -24.58 -6.23
N LYS A 140 6.13 -23.46 -5.79
CA LYS A 140 7.53 -23.07 -6.06
C LYS A 140 8.49 -24.15 -5.53
N SER A 141 8.36 -24.53 -4.26
CA SER A 141 9.22 -25.56 -3.63
C SER A 141 9.05 -26.97 -4.20
N ARG A 142 7.95 -27.24 -4.90
CA ARG A 142 7.66 -28.50 -5.59
C ARG A 142 7.93 -28.47 -7.10
N ASN A 143 8.42 -27.35 -7.65
CA ASN A 143 8.61 -27.13 -9.09
C ASN A 143 7.32 -27.39 -9.91
N LEU A 144 6.18 -26.93 -9.38
CA LEU A 144 4.85 -27.04 -10.00
C LEU A 144 4.39 -25.76 -10.70
N LEU A 145 5.18 -24.68 -10.62
CA LEU A 145 4.93 -23.44 -11.33
C LEU A 145 5.41 -23.56 -12.78
N SER A 146 4.47 -23.48 -13.73
CA SER A 146 4.77 -23.45 -15.17
C SER A 146 4.44 -22.08 -15.74
N TYR A 147 5.45 -21.40 -16.26
CA TYR A 147 5.30 -20.10 -16.91
C TYR A 147 5.31 -20.30 -18.43
N SER A 148 4.32 -19.74 -19.12
CA SER A 148 4.31 -19.68 -20.57
C SER A 148 5.43 -18.74 -21.02
N ALA A 149 6.35 -19.22 -21.85
CA ALA A 149 7.24 -18.33 -22.60
C ALA A 149 6.39 -17.26 -23.31
N SER A 150 6.81 -16.00 -23.25
CA SER A 150 6.12 -14.89 -23.92
C SER A 150 6.04 -15.18 -25.42
N GLY A 151 4.82 -15.47 -25.91
CA GLY A 151 4.58 -15.71 -27.33
C GLY A 151 5.02 -14.52 -28.17
N GLN A 152 5.66 -14.81 -29.30
CA GLN A 152 6.00 -13.84 -30.34
C GLN A 152 4.75 -13.48 -31.16
#